data_AF-A0A2V9KEJ2-F1
#
_entry.id   AF-A0A2V9KEJ2-F1
#
_cell.length_a   1.000
_cell.length_b   1.000
_cell.length_c   1.000
_cell.angle_alpha   90.00
_cell.angle_beta   90.00
_cell.angle_gamma   90.00
#
_symmetry.space_group_name_H-M   'P 1'
#
loop_
_entity.id
_entity.type
_entity.pdbx_description
1 polymer ?
#
loop_
_entity_poly.entity_id
_entity_poly.type
_entity_poly.pdbx_seq_one_letter_code
_entity_poly.pdbx_strand_id
1 'polypeptide(L)'
;MNRSAASFPERIVCLTEETTETLYLLGEDRRIVGVSGYTVRPPEARSKPKVSAFTSAKFDKITALQPDLVLAFSDLQAEIARELIRRGVTVFAFNQRSIVEILEMILALARLVGAAERGERLV
;
A
#
# COMPACT_ATOMS: atom_id res chain seq x y z
N MET A 1 -19.92 27.20 -1.03
CA MET A 1 -19.41 26.18 -0.09
C MET A 1 -18.29 25.41 -0.78
N ASN A 2 -17.22 25.19 -0.03
CA ASN A 2 -15.87 24.83 -0.46
C ASN A 2 -15.86 23.53 -1.29
N ARG A 3 -15.19 23.53 -2.46
CA ARG A 3 -14.83 22.28 -3.14
C ARG A 3 -13.89 21.53 -2.19
N SER A 4 -14.37 20.47 -1.56
CA SER A 4 -13.52 19.55 -0.80
C SER A 4 -12.37 19.14 -1.73
N ALA A 5 -11.14 19.50 -1.40
CA ALA A 5 -9.98 18.86 -2.02
C ALA A 5 -10.16 17.35 -1.84
N ALA A 6 -9.93 16.56 -2.88
CA ALA A 6 -9.92 15.11 -2.73
C ALA A 6 -8.84 14.78 -1.68
N SER A 7 -9.24 14.16 -0.57
CA SER A 7 -8.30 13.73 0.47
C SER A 7 -7.59 12.48 -0.04
N PHE A 8 -6.27 12.53 -0.16
CA PHE A 8 -5.47 11.34 -0.42
C PHE A 8 -5.44 10.44 0.84
N PRO A 9 -5.15 9.14 0.70
CA PRO A 9 -4.98 8.23 1.84
C PRO A 9 -3.80 8.66 2.71
N GLU A 10 -3.96 8.66 4.03
CA GLU A 10 -2.96 9.09 5.01
C GLU A 10 -2.54 7.96 5.97
N ARG A 11 -3.26 6.83 5.98
CA ARG A 11 -2.99 5.67 6.84
C ARG A 11 -3.00 4.39 6.00
N ILE A 12 -1.85 4.10 5.40
CA ILE A 12 -1.68 3.02 4.43
C ILE A 12 -1.05 1.79 5.08
N VAL A 13 -1.64 0.62 4.83
CA VAL A 13 -1.01 -0.68 5.10
C VAL A 13 -0.53 -1.29 3.79
N CYS A 14 0.74 -1.65 3.73
CA CYS A 14 1.36 -2.32 2.58
C CYS A 14 1.50 -3.81 2.87
N LEU A 15 0.80 -4.66 2.12
CA LEU A 15 0.89 -6.13 2.29
C LEU A 15 2.07 -6.77 1.57
N THR A 16 2.83 -5.96 0.81
CA THR A 16 4.01 -6.36 0.06
C THR A 16 5.12 -5.30 0.09
N GLU A 17 6.30 -5.69 -0.37
CA GLU A 17 7.50 -4.87 -0.31
C GLU A 17 7.50 -3.77 -1.36
N GLU A 18 7.08 -4.05 -2.59
CA GLU A 18 7.16 -3.12 -3.71
C GLU A 18 6.33 -1.84 -3.50
N THR A 19 5.15 -1.97 -2.86
CA THR A 19 4.32 -0.81 -2.52
C THR A 19 4.91 -0.02 -1.34
N THR A 20 5.54 -0.72 -0.39
CA THR A 20 6.27 -0.08 0.70
C THR A 20 7.43 0.75 0.15
N GLU A 21 8.29 0.13 -0.64
CA GLU A 21 9.45 0.79 -1.23
C GLU A 21 9.07 1.97 -2.12
N THR A 22 8.05 1.81 -2.96
CA THR A 22 7.57 2.90 -3.82
C THR A 22 7.14 4.11 -3.00
N LEU A 23 6.43 3.93 -1.88
CA LEU A 23 6.06 5.05 -1.00
C LEU A 23 7.28 5.70 -0.34
N TYR A 24 8.31 4.94 0.01
CA TYR A 24 9.57 5.50 0.49
C TYR A 24 10.29 6.33 -0.59
N LEU A 25 10.39 5.81 -1.82
CA LEU A 25 11.00 6.52 -2.95
C LEU A 25 10.25 7.80 -3.30
N LEU A 26 8.93 7.79 -3.14
CA LEU A 26 8.10 8.98 -3.29
C LEU A 26 8.26 9.96 -2.13
N GLY A 27 8.85 9.59 -0.98
CA GLY A 27 8.91 10.43 0.22
C GLY A 27 7.55 10.53 0.95
N GLU A 28 6.74 9.48 0.88
CA GLU A 28 5.40 9.37 1.47
C GLU A 28 5.32 8.29 2.56
N ASP A 29 6.47 7.86 3.10
CA ASP A 29 6.59 6.81 4.11
C ASP A 29 5.89 7.13 5.44
N ARG A 30 5.68 8.42 5.72
CA ARG A 30 4.88 8.89 6.87
C ARG A 30 3.46 8.32 6.88
N ARG A 31 2.91 7.96 5.71
CA ARG A 31 1.57 7.39 5.57
C ARG A 31 1.52 5.91 5.94
N ILE A 32 2.67 5.22 5.94
CA ILE A 32 2.71 3.77 6.19
C ILE A 32 2.52 3.52 7.68
N VAL A 33 1.41 2.85 8.04
CA VAL A 33 1.07 2.46 9.42
C VAL A 33 1.29 0.97 9.68
N GLY A 34 1.42 0.15 8.64
CA GLY A 34 1.70 -1.28 8.76
C GLY A 34 2.30 -1.85 7.49
N VAL A 35 3.11 -2.89 7.65
CA VAL A 35 3.88 -3.51 6.56
C VAL A 35 3.80 -5.03 6.59
N SER A 36 4.16 -5.66 5.48
CA SER A 36 4.40 -7.10 5.40
C SER A 36 5.58 -7.50 6.27
N GLY A 37 5.54 -8.71 6.83
CA GLY A 37 6.67 -9.35 7.49
C GLY A 37 7.88 -9.59 6.57
N TYR A 38 7.67 -9.54 5.25
CA TYR A 38 8.72 -9.69 4.24
C TYR A 38 9.39 -8.38 3.83
N THR A 39 8.93 -7.24 4.32
CA THR A 39 9.52 -5.93 3.99
C THR A 39 10.98 -5.89 4.45
N VAL A 40 11.92 -5.70 3.53
CA VAL A 40 13.34 -5.52 3.84
C VAL A 40 13.90 -4.18 3.37
N ARG A 41 13.31 -3.57 2.35
CA ARG A 41 13.75 -2.31 1.75
C ARG A 41 12.71 -1.18 1.88
N PRO A 42 13.15 0.04 2.25
CA PRO A 42 14.45 0.32 2.87
C PRO A 42 14.53 -0.24 4.30
N PRO A 43 15.73 -0.44 4.89
CA PRO A 43 15.88 -1.09 6.20
C PRO A 43 15.03 -0.48 7.32
N GLU A 44 14.85 0.84 7.31
CA GLU A 44 14.02 1.60 8.26
C GLU A 44 12.53 1.25 8.18
N ALA A 45 12.03 0.76 7.04
CA ALA A 45 10.65 0.28 6.91
C ALA A 45 10.36 -0.90 7.84
N ARG A 46 11.41 -1.66 8.22
CA ARG A 46 11.30 -2.73 9.22
C ARG A 46 10.97 -2.21 10.61
N SER A 47 11.03 -0.92 10.90
CA SER A 47 10.55 -0.38 12.18
C SER A 47 9.01 -0.45 12.30
N LYS A 48 8.29 -0.44 11.17
CA LYS A 48 6.83 -0.38 11.14
C LYS A 48 6.20 -1.68 11.70
N PRO A 49 4.95 -1.62 12.19
CA PRO A 49 4.22 -2.80 12.63
C PRO A 49 4.05 -3.83 11.51
N LYS A 50 4.45 -5.08 11.76
CA LYS A 50 4.26 -6.19 10.80
C LYS A 50 2.88 -6.79 10.98
N VAL A 51 2.07 -6.77 9.94
CA VAL A 51 0.64 -7.11 10.00
C VAL A 51 0.24 -8.25 9.08
N SER A 52 1.12 -8.69 8.19
CA SER A 52 0.87 -9.83 7.31
C SER A 52 2.14 -10.65 7.09
N ALA A 53 1.97 -11.89 6.64
CA ALA A 53 2.92 -12.55 5.76
C ALA A 53 2.43 -12.38 4.31
N PHE A 54 2.93 -13.18 3.37
CA PHE A 54 2.55 -13.04 1.96
C PHE A 54 1.15 -13.60 1.69
N THR A 55 0.82 -14.77 2.24
CA THR A 55 -0.48 -15.46 2.06
C THR A 55 -1.38 -15.44 3.31
N SER A 56 -0.99 -14.70 4.36
CA SER A 56 -1.78 -14.58 5.57
C SER A 56 -1.73 -13.16 6.15
N ALA A 57 -2.82 -12.73 6.78
CA ALA A 57 -2.95 -11.40 7.36
C ALA A 57 -3.45 -11.48 8.81
N LYS A 58 -2.95 -10.59 9.66
CA LYS A 58 -3.42 -10.40 11.03
C LYS A 58 -4.53 -9.35 11.00
N PHE A 59 -5.73 -9.74 10.59
CA PHE A 59 -6.83 -8.80 10.30
C PHE A 59 -7.13 -7.85 11.45
N ASP A 60 -7.20 -8.34 12.68
CA ASP A 60 -7.48 -7.49 13.86
C ASP A 60 -6.34 -6.48 14.12
N LYS A 61 -5.11 -6.85 13.79
CA LYS A 61 -3.97 -5.93 13.87
C LYS A 61 -4.01 -4.88 12.77
N ILE A 62 -4.46 -5.26 11.56
CA ILE A 62 -4.68 -4.31 10.46
C ILE A 62 -5.76 -3.30 10.85
N THR A 63 -6.94 -3.77 11.30
CA THR A 63 -8.05 -2.88 11.66
C THR A 63 -7.73 -2.00 12.87
N ALA A 64 -6.96 -2.49 13.85
CA ALA A 64 -6.48 -1.68 14.98
C ALA A 64 -5.59 -0.50 14.57
N LEU A 65 -4.92 -0.58 13.41
CA LEU A 65 -4.15 0.53 12.85
C LEU A 65 -5.03 1.57 12.16
N GLN A 66 -6.35 1.35 12.06
CA GLN A 66 -7.30 2.26 11.40
C GLN A 66 -6.81 2.74 10.02
N PRO A 67 -6.46 1.82 9.09
CA PRO A 67 -6.04 2.23 7.77
C PRO A 67 -7.20 2.81 6.97
N ASP A 68 -6.91 3.82 6.17
CA ASP A 68 -7.83 4.32 5.14
C ASP A 68 -7.57 3.68 3.76
N LEU A 69 -6.44 2.98 3.61
CA LEU A 69 -6.13 2.17 2.43
C LEU A 69 -5.24 0.97 2.79
N VAL A 70 -5.56 -0.19 2.23
CA VAL A 70 -4.66 -1.34 2.19
C VAL A 70 -4.23 -1.59 0.74
N LEU A 71 -2.92 -1.71 0.54
CA LEU A 71 -2.32 -2.08 -0.74
C LEU A 71 -2.01 -3.59 -0.72
N ALA A 72 -2.66 -4.33 -1.60
CA ALA A 72 -2.50 -5.77 -1.77
C ALA A 72 -1.86 -6.08 -3.14
N PHE A 73 -1.32 -7.28 -3.28
CA PHE A 73 -0.75 -7.75 -4.54
C PHE A 73 -1.12 -9.20 -4.84
N SER A 74 -1.53 -9.40 -6.09
CA SER A 74 -1.79 -10.67 -6.76
C SER A 74 -3.05 -11.43 -6.33
N ASP A 75 -3.41 -12.40 -7.16
CA ASP A 75 -4.46 -13.40 -6.91
C ASP A 75 -4.24 -14.19 -5.62
N LEU A 76 -2.98 -14.39 -5.21
CA LEU A 76 -2.63 -15.08 -3.96
C LEU A 76 -3.10 -14.33 -2.70
N GLN A 77 -3.38 -13.03 -2.80
CA GLN A 77 -3.93 -12.21 -1.72
C GLN A 77 -5.42 -11.88 -1.90
N ALA A 78 -6.10 -12.46 -2.90
CA ALA A 78 -7.51 -12.17 -3.18
C ALA A 78 -8.42 -12.45 -1.96
N GLU A 79 -8.15 -13.51 -1.22
CA GLU A 79 -8.90 -13.86 0.00
C GLU A 79 -8.65 -12.87 1.15
N ILE A 80 -7.42 -12.37 1.28
CA ILE A 80 -7.08 -11.32 2.24
C ILE A 80 -7.82 -10.02 1.88
N ALA A 81 -7.80 -9.63 0.60
CA ALA A 81 -8.51 -8.45 0.11
C ALA A 81 -10.02 -8.57 0.37
N ARG A 82 -10.62 -9.72 0.03
CA ARG A 82 -12.05 -10.01 0.28
C ARG A 82 -12.42 -9.82 1.74
N GLU A 83 -11.62 -10.37 2.66
CA GLU A 83 -11.89 -10.29 4.09
C GLU A 83 -11.72 -8.87 4.64
N LEU A 84 -10.73 -8.11 4.16
CA LEU A 84 -10.55 -6.70 4.53
C LEU A 84 -11.72 -5.83 4.04
N ILE A 85 -12.20 -6.08 2.83
CA ILE A 85 -13.39 -5.38 2.28
C ILE A 85 -14.63 -5.69 3.13
N ARG A 86 -14.84 -6.94 3.54
CA ARG A 86 -15.94 -7.31 4.47
C ARG A 86 -15.86 -6.59 5.80
N ARG A 87 -14.66 -6.24 6.24
CA ARG A 87 -14.40 -5.46 7.47
C ARG A 87 -14.52 -3.94 7.25
N GLY A 88 -14.93 -3.49 6.06
CA GLY A 88 -15.13 -2.09 5.73
C GLY A 88 -13.84 -1.34 5.40
N VAL A 89 -12.74 -2.04 5.12
CA VAL A 89 -11.46 -1.42 4.75
C VAL A 89 -11.36 -1.27 3.24
N THR A 90 -10.98 -0.09 2.76
CA THR A 90 -10.69 0.13 1.34
C THR A 90 -9.41 -0.61 0.96
N VAL A 91 -9.48 -1.40 -0.11
CA VAL A 91 -8.34 -2.18 -0.62
C VAL A 91 -8.09 -1.82 -2.07
N PHE A 92 -6.83 -1.57 -2.42
CA PHE A 92 -6.36 -1.53 -3.80
C PHE A 92 -5.46 -2.74 -4.03
N ALA A 93 -5.88 -3.65 -4.90
CA ALA A 93 -5.11 -4.84 -5.25
C ALA A 93 -4.42 -4.64 -6.61
N PHE A 94 -3.10 -4.67 -6.62
CA PHE A 94 -2.32 -4.74 -7.85
C PHE A 94 -2.14 -6.19 -8.31
N ASN A 95 -1.76 -6.39 -9.58
CA ASN A 95 -1.55 -7.73 -10.15
C ASN A 95 -0.53 -7.73 -11.28
N GLN A 96 0.49 -6.88 -11.21
CA GLN A 96 1.54 -6.74 -12.22
C GLN A 96 2.32 -8.05 -12.45
N ARG A 97 2.53 -8.41 -13.71
CA ARG A 97 3.23 -9.63 -14.19
C ARG A 97 4.35 -9.36 -15.19
N SER A 98 4.57 -8.09 -15.54
CA SER A 98 5.60 -7.65 -16.46
C SER A 98 6.32 -6.41 -15.95
N ILE A 99 7.48 -6.08 -16.52
CA ILE A 99 8.20 -4.85 -16.20
C ILE A 99 7.33 -3.63 -16.48
N VAL A 100 6.63 -3.61 -17.61
CA VAL A 100 5.72 -2.51 -17.97
C VAL A 100 4.66 -2.32 -16.89
N GLU A 101 4.04 -3.40 -16.44
CA GLU A 101 3.02 -3.34 -15.38
C GLU A 101 3.60 -2.94 -14.01
N ILE A 102 4.88 -3.22 -13.74
CA ILE A 102 5.57 -2.70 -12.54
C ILE A 102 5.68 -1.17 -12.61
N LEU A 103 6.05 -0.61 -13.77
CA LEU A 103 6.10 0.84 -13.96
C LEU A 103 4.71 1.47 -13.86
N GLU A 104 3.68 0.81 -14.41
CA GLU A 104 2.28 1.24 -14.27
C GLU A 104 1.80 1.21 -12.81
N MET A 105 2.21 0.20 -12.04
CA MET A 105 1.94 0.12 -10.60
C MET A 105 2.55 1.32 -9.86
N ILE A 106 3.81 1.67 -10.15
CA ILE A 106 4.48 2.84 -9.55
C ILE A 106 3.71 4.13 -9.86
N LEU A 107 3.33 4.33 -11.13
CA LEU A 107 2.56 5.50 -11.56
C LEU A 107 1.17 5.56 -10.94
N ALA A 108 0.47 4.42 -10.84
CA ALA A 108 -0.83 4.33 -10.21
C ALA A 108 -0.74 4.65 -8.71
N LEU A 109 0.22 4.07 -7.99
CA LEU A 109 0.45 4.34 -6.58
C LEU A 109 0.82 5.80 -6.34
N ALA A 110 1.68 6.39 -7.17
CA ALA A 110 2.02 7.81 -7.09
C ALA A 110 0.78 8.71 -7.22
N ARG A 111 -0.14 8.40 -8.14
CA ARG A 111 -1.40 9.14 -8.29
C ARG A 111 -2.34 8.95 -7.09
N LEU A 112 -2.42 7.74 -6.53
CA LEU A 112 -3.22 7.44 -5.34
C LEU A 112 -2.84 8.28 -4.12
N VAL A 113 -1.57 8.69 -4.01
CA VAL A 113 -1.07 9.50 -2.88
C VAL A 113 -0.80 10.96 -3.23
N GLY A 114 -1.22 11.42 -4.42
CA GLY A 114 -1.03 12.81 -4.85
C GLY A 114 0.42 13.19 -5.19
N ALA A 115 1.24 12.20 -5.56
CA ALA A 115 2.65 12.34 -5.88
C ALA A 115 2.97 12.08 -7.36
N ALA A 116 2.02 12.34 -8.28
CA ALA A 116 2.12 11.99 -9.69
C ALA A 116 3.45 12.42 -10.35
N GLU A 117 3.84 13.69 -10.21
CA GLU A 117 5.10 14.21 -10.78
C GLU A 117 6.36 13.53 -10.20
N ARG A 118 6.33 13.11 -8.92
CA ARG A 118 7.42 12.34 -8.31
C ARG A 118 7.45 10.92 -8.88
N GLY A 119 6.30 10.32 -9.10
CA GLY A 119 6.17 9.00 -9.73
C GLY A 119 6.72 8.95 -11.14
N GLU A 120 6.46 9.98 -11.95
CA GLU A 120 6.99 10.10 -13.31
C GLU A 120 8.52 10.17 -13.38
N ARG A 121 9.19 10.55 -12.28
CA ARG A 121 10.67 10.55 -12.21
C ARG A 121 11.27 9.20 -11.80
N LEU A 122 10.45 8.24 -11.39
CA LEU A 122 10.89 6.90 -10.97
C LEU A 122 10.82 5.87 -12.11
N VAL A 123 10.19 6.21 -13.24
CA VAL A 123 9.99 5.35 -14.41
C VAL A 123 10.70 5.92 -15.63
#